data_AF-A0A1A8P1K8-F1
#
_entry.id   AF-A0A1A8P1K8-F1
#
_cell.length_a   1.000
_cell.length_b   1.000
_cell.length_c   1.000
_cell.angle_alpha   90.00
_cell.angle_beta   90.00
_cell.angle_gamma   90.00
#
_symmetry.space_group_name_H-M   'P 1'
#
loop_
_entity.id
_entity.type
_entity.pdbx_description
1 polymer ?
#
loop_
_entity_poly.entity_id
_entity_poly.type
_entity_poly.pdbx_seq_one_letter_code
_entity_poly.pdbx_strand_id
1 'polypeptide(L)'
;EVNDCGDGTDEHPHHDCRPRSSEGNCNQNNGGCSQKCQMARGLVQCTCHTGYRLTDDGQTCQDVDECAEEGYCSQGCTNTDGGFQCWCVQGYELRPDKRSCKALGPEPVL
;
A
#
# COMPACT_ATOMS: atom_id res chain seq x y z
N GLU A 1 7.87 2.82 39.02
CA GLU A 1 7.67 3.62 37.81
C GLU A 1 7.42 2.64 36.68
N VAL A 2 6.13 2.36 36.45
CA VAL A 2 5.66 1.38 35.46
C VAL A 2 5.55 2.10 34.13
N ASN A 3 6.28 1.64 33.12
CA ASN A 3 6.09 2.11 31.76
C ASN A 3 4.85 1.41 31.22
N ASP A 4 3.71 2.07 31.39
CA ASP A 4 2.41 1.66 30.87
C ASP A 4 2.49 1.54 29.34
N CYS A 5 2.45 0.30 28.82
CA CYS A 5 2.30 0.03 27.40
C CYS A 5 0.82 0.29 27.02
N GLY A 6 0.57 1.17 26.05
CA GLY A 6 -0.75 1.77 25.74
C GLY A 6 -1.85 0.83 25.20
N ASP A 7 -1.64 -0.48 25.23
CA ASP A 7 -2.60 -1.53 24.80
C ASP A 7 -3.07 -2.46 25.93
N GLY A 8 -2.63 -2.25 27.18
CA GLY A 8 -3.17 -2.93 28.37
C GLY A 8 -2.80 -4.41 28.51
N THR A 9 -1.61 -4.79 28.04
CA THR A 9 -1.13 -6.19 28.02
C THR A 9 -0.19 -6.54 29.19
N ASP A 10 -0.27 -5.79 30.30
CA ASP A 10 0.63 -5.81 31.47
C ASP A 10 0.40 -6.93 32.49
N GLU A 11 -0.46 -7.93 32.19
CA GLU A 11 -0.94 -8.93 33.15
C GLU A 11 -0.29 -10.34 33.01
N HIS A 12 0.95 -10.45 32.52
CA HIS A 12 1.68 -11.74 32.44
C HIS A 12 3.13 -11.68 32.93
N PRO A 13 3.72 -12.80 33.40
CA PRO A 13 5.01 -12.83 34.11
C PRO A 13 6.24 -12.52 33.23
N HIS A 14 6.05 -12.12 31.97
CA HIS A 14 7.10 -11.74 31.03
C HIS A 14 6.90 -10.27 30.64
N HIS A 15 7.43 -9.40 31.50
CA HIS A 15 7.49 -7.96 31.30
C HIS A 15 8.50 -7.63 30.18
N ASP A 16 8.07 -7.70 28.92
CA ASP A 16 8.87 -7.28 27.77
C ASP A 16 8.10 -6.22 26.96
N CYS A 17 8.21 -4.95 27.36
CA CYS A 17 7.84 -3.81 26.52
C CYS A 17 8.93 -3.61 25.43
N ARG A 18 9.11 -4.60 24.57
CA ARG A 18 10.03 -4.53 23.43
C ARG A 18 9.38 -3.73 22.29
N PRO A 19 10.12 -2.83 21.63
CA PRO A 19 9.61 -2.15 20.44
C PRO A 19 9.25 -3.21 19.38
N ARG A 20 8.12 -3.04 18.68
CA ARG A 20 7.66 -3.88 17.56
C ARG A 20 8.63 -3.86 16.37
N SER A 21 9.85 -4.33 16.56
CA SER A 21 10.75 -4.78 15.52
C SER A 21 10.76 -6.29 15.66
N SER A 22 10.05 -6.97 14.78
CA SER A 22 9.88 -8.42 14.75
C SER A 22 11.14 -9.17 15.21
N GLU A 23 11.09 -9.76 16.42
CA GLU A 23 12.09 -10.71 16.89
C GLU A 23 12.03 -11.92 15.95
N GLY A 24 12.87 -11.92 14.91
CA GLY A 24 12.82 -12.92 13.86
C GLY A 24 13.76 -12.63 12.70
N ASN A 25 13.72 -13.49 11.71
CA ASN A 25 14.36 -13.31 10.41
C ASN A 25 13.31 -13.57 9.32
N CYS A 26 13.63 -13.25 8.07
CA CYS A 26 12.68 -13.44 6.97
C CYS A 26 12.25 -14.89 6.71
N ASN A 27 12.98 -15.89 7.23
CA ASN A 27 12.61 -17.29 7.07
C ASN A 27 11.54 -17.74 8.07
N GLN A 28 11.24 -16.92 9.09
CA GLN A 28 10.22 -17.22 10.09
C GLN A 28 9.06 -16.26 9.94
N ASN A 29 7.89 -16.77 9.54
CA ASN A 29 6.66 -15.98 9.31
C ASN A 29 6.89 -14.70 8.48
N ASN A 30 7.77 -14.76 7.46
CA ASN A 30 8.18 -13.61 6.65
C ASN A 30 8.65 -12.41 7.49
N GLY A 31 9.24 -12.63 8.67
CA GLY A 31 9.62 -11.56 9.60
C GLY A 31 8.45 -10.68 10.07
N GLY A 32 7.21 -11.18 9.99
CA GLY A 32 5.99 -10.43 10.28
C GLY A 32 5.50 -9.53 9.13
N CYS A 33 6.21 -9.48 8.00
CA CYS A 33 5.84 -8.64 6.86
C CYS A 33 4.67 -9.23 6.08
N SER A 34 3.72 -8.39 5.66
CA SER A 34 2.59 -8.86 4.84
C SER A 34 2.99 -9.22 3.40
N GLN A 35 4.05 -8.58 2.88
CA GLN A 35 4.51 -8.79 1.50
C GLN A 35 5.99 -9.18 1.44
N LYS A 36 6.92 -8.23 1.43
CA LYS A 36 8.35 -8.54 1.28
C LYS A 36 9.10 -8.31 2.58
N CYS A 37 9.91 -9.29 2.96
CA CYS A 37 10.86 -9.17 4.05
C CYS A 37 12.30 -9.10 3.53
N GLN A 38 13.08 -8.19 4.10
CA GLN A 38 14.53 -8.12 3.87
C GLN A 38 15.28 -7.90 5.18
N MET A 39 16.48 -8.46 5.28
CA MET A 39 17.39 -8.17 6.39
C MET A 39 18.22 -6.92 6.04
N ALA A 40 18.14 -5.87 6.85
CA ALA A 40 18.88 -4.63 6.65
C ALA A 40 19.57 -4.22 7.95
N ARG A 41 20.90 -4.07 7.92
CA ARG A 41 21.72 -3.68 9.09
C ARG A 41 21.48 -4.55 10.34
N GLY A 42 21.20 -5.84 10.14
CA GLY A 42 20.94 -6.78 11.22
C GLY A 42 19.50 -6.77 11.76
N LEU A 43 18.60 -5.98 11.18
CA LEU A 43 17.19 -5.91 11.53
C LEU A 43 16.31 -6.44 10.39
N VAL A 44 15.10 -6.88 10.73
CA VAL A 44 14.05 -7.16 9.75
C VAL A 44 13.49 -5.83 9.26
N GLN A 45 13.36 -5.69 7.94
CA GLN A 45 12.71 -4.57 7.30
C GLN A 45 11.66 -5.08 6.32
N CYS A 46 10.43 -4.62 6.48
CA CYS A 46 9.36 -4.92 5.54
C CYS A 46 9.34 -3.91 4.39
N THR A 47 9.05 -4.39 3.19
CA THR A 47 8.85 -3.56 2.00
C THR A 47 7.65 -4.07 1.22
N CYS A 48 7.09 -3.22 0.37
CA CYS A 48 5.88 -3.54 -0.38
C CYS A 48 6.17 -3.76 -1.88
N HIS A 49 5.25 -4.41 -2.56
CA HIS A 49 5.23 -4.45 -4.02
C HIS A 49 4.88 -3.06 -4.57
N THR A 50 5.16 -2.83 -5.85
CA THR A 50 4.68 -1.62 -6.55
C THR A 50 3.17 -1.55 -6.47
N GLY A 51 2.61 -0.35 -6.25
CA GLY A 51 1.17 -0.15 -6.01
C GLY A 51 0.75 -0.25 -4.54
N TYR A 52 1.69 -0.49 -3.63
CA TYR A 52 1.41 -0.60 -2.20
C TYR A 52 2.32 0.31 -1.38
N ARG A 53 1.81 0.78 -0.24
CA ARG A 53 2.56 1.54 0.77
C ARG A 53 2.64 0.77 2.09
N LEU A 54 3.76 0.90 2.77
CA LEU A 54 3.94 0.33 4.12
C LEU A 54 3.19 1.21 5.12
N THR A 55 2.39 0.60 5.98
CA THR A 55 1.66 1.29 7.05
C THR A 55 2.54 1.60 8.26
N ASP A 56 2.05 2.41 9.18
CA ASP A 56 2.79 2.87 10.36
C ASP A 56 3.19 1.74 11.34
N ASP A 57 2.56 0.57 11.21
CA ASP A 57 2.94 -0.65 11.93
C ASP A 57 4.26 -1.28 11.44
N GLY A 58 4.83 -0.74 10.35
CA GLY A 58 6.08 -1.18 9.75
C GLY A 58 6.04 -2.56 9.09
N GLN A 59 4.87 -3.18 8.95
CA GLN A 59 4.72 -4.58 8.54
C GLN A 59 3.67 -4.80 7.46
N THR A 60 2.57 -4.04 7.52
CA THR A 60 1.44 -4.22 6.61
C THR A 60 1.58 -3.33 5.38
N CYS A 61 1.34 -3.93 4.22
CA CYS A 61 1.29 -3.23 2.94
C CYS A 61 -0.16 -2.99 2.55
N GLN A 62 -0.55 -1.73 2.47
CA GLN A 62 -1.86 -1.30 2.01
C GLN A 62 -1.77 -0.89 0.54
N ASP A 63 -2.76 -1.30 -0.25
CA ASP A 63 -2.93 -0.83 -1.62
C ASP A 63 -3.01 0.71 -1.67
N VAL A 64 -2.36 1.28 -2.68
CA VAL A 64 -2.40 2.73 -2.93
C VAL A 64 -3.54 2.99 -3.88
N ASP A 65 -4.61 3.59 -3.36
CA ASP A 65 -5.72 4.02 -4.21
C ASP A 65 -5.32 5.24 -5.03
N GLU A 66 -4.89 5.01 -6.27
CA GLU A 66 -4.48 6.10 -7.15
C GLU A 66 -5.67 6.87 -7.75
N CYS A 67 -6.89 6.32 -7.65
CA CYS A 67 -8.11 7.02 -8.04
C CYS A 67 -8.54 8.07 -7.02
N ALA A 68 -8.01 8.02 -5.80
CA ALA A 68 -8.21 9.06 -4.79
C ALA A 68 -7.42 10.35 -5.11
N GLU A 69 -6.44 10.29 -6.02
CA GLU A 69 -5.70 11.46 -6.49
C GLU A 69 -6.44 12.14 -7.66
N GLU A 70 -6.77 13.42 -7.48
CA GLU A 70 -7.44 14.20 -8.53
C GLU A 70 -6.56 14.33 -9.78
N GLY A 71 -7.13 14.04 -10.94
CA GLY A 71 -6.44 14.15 -12.23
C GLY A 71 -5.50 13.00 -12.56
N TYR A 72 -5.47 11.94 -11.74
CA TYR A 72 -4.61 10.78 -12.00
C TYR A 72 -4.96 10.05 -13.31
N CYS A 73 -6.27 9.94 -13.60
CA CYS A 73 -6.84 9.58 -14.88
C CYS A 73 -7.55 10.79 -15.49
N SER A 74 -7.54 10.93 -16.82
CA SER A 74 -8.18 12.06 -17.50
C SER A 74 -9.71 12.06 -17.45
N GLN A 75 -10.35 10.89 -17.23
CA GLN A 75 -11.80 10.75 -17.19
C GLN A 75 -12.22 9.81 -16.05
N GLY A 76 -12.31 8.52 -16.30
CA GLY A 76 -12.72 7.52 -15.32
C GLY A 76 -11.54 6.73 -14.75
N CYS A 77 -11.65 6.33 -13.48
CA CYS A 77 -10.66 5.53 -12.77
C CYS A 77 -11.36 4.42 -11.97
N THR A 78 -10.76 3.24 -11.94
CA THR A 78 -11.15 2.14 -11.06
C THR A 78 -9.91 1.63 -10.33
N ASN A 79 -9.93 1.70 -9.00
CA ASN A 79 -8.84 1.16 -8.18
C ASN A 79 -8.90 -0.37 -8.15
N THR A 80 -7.74 -1.00 -8.15
CA THR A 80 -7.58 -2.46 -8.16
C THR A 80 -6.50 -2.89 -7.18
N ASP A 81 -6.46 -4.16 -6.78
CA ASP A 81 -5.41 -4.65 -5.88
C ASP A 81 -4.03 -4.56 -6.53
N GLY A 82 -3.20 -3.62 -6.06
CA GLY A 82 -1.85 -3.33 -6.53
C GLY A 82 -1.77 -2.34 -7.70
N GLY A 83 -2.82 -1.60 -7.99
CA GLY A 83 -2.79 -0.52 -8.98
C GLY A 83 -4.17 -0.09 -9.46
N PHE A 84 -4.27 0.38 -10.70
CA PHE A 84 -5.49 1.02 -11.18
C PHE A 84 -5.76 0.72 -12.66
N GLN A 85 -7.00 1.00 -13.07
CA GLN A 85 -7.37 1.05 -14.47
C GLN A 85 -8.14 2.33 -14.80
N CYS A 86 -7.54 3.18 -15.64
CA CYS A 86 -8.26 4.30 -16.24
C CYS A 86 -9.15 3.81 -17.39
N TRP A 87 -10.27 4.48 -17.57
CA TRP A 87 -11.20 4.23 -18.66
C TRP A 87 -11.76 5.54 -19.21
N CYS A 88 -12.20 5.48 -20.47
CA CYS A 88 -12.73 6.63 -21.18
C CYS A 88 -14.24 6.48 -21.41
N VAL A 89 -14.95 7.60 -21.35
CA VAL A 89 -16.37 7.68 -21.70
C VAL A 89 -16.56 7.44 -23.21
N GLN A 90 -17.81 7.19 -23.60
CA GLN A 90 -18.15 6.95 -25.00
C GLN A 90 -17.68 8.11 -25.90
N GLY A 91 -17.12 7.77 -27.06
CA GLY A 91 -16.55 8.74 -28.00
C GLY A 91 -15.07 9.06 -27.77
N TYR A 92 -14.44 8.45 -26.77
CA TYR A 92 -13.02 8.58 -26.47
C TYR A 92 -12.32 7.22 -26.41
N GLU A 93 -11.02 7.21 -26.67
CA GLU A 93 -10.16 6.04 -26.60
C GLU A 93 -8.99 6.27 -25.63
N LEU A 94 -8.66 5.25 -24.86
CA LEU A 94 -7.55 5.29 -23.92
C LEU A 94 -6.22 5.28 -24.66
N ARG A 95 -5.38 6.26 -24.40
CA ARG A 95 -4.06 6.40 -25.01
C ARG A 95 -3.07 5.35 -24.46
N PRO A 96 -1.93 5.12 -25.13
CA PRO A 96 -0.92 4.16 -24.68
C PRO A 96 -0.30 4.46 -23.30
N ASP A 97 -0.43 5.69 -22.80
CA ASP A 97 -0.04 6.06 -21.44
C ASP A 97 -0.97 5.48 -20.36
N LYS A 98 -2.09 4.86 -20.78
CA LYS A 98 -3.11 4.24 -19.94
C LYS A 98 -3.78 5.21 -18.96
N ARG A 99 -3.72 6.52 -19.23
CA ARG A 99 -4.28 7.57 -18.37
C ARG A 99 -5.09 8.61 -19.13
N SER A 100 -4.63 8.95 -20.33
CA SER A 100 -5.23 10.02 -21.12
C SER A 100 -6.25 9.47 -22.12
N CYS A 101 -7.36 10.18 -22.29
CA CYS A 101 -8.40 9.85 -23.25
C CYS A 101 -8.30 10.77 -24.47
N LYS A 102 -8.37 10.19 -25.68
CA LYS A 102 -8.38 10.92 -26.95
C LYS A 102 -9.76 10.81 -27.59
N ALA A 103 -10.33 11.93 -28.01
CA ALA A 103 -11.58 11.93 -28.76
C ALA A 103 -11.42 11.17 -30.09
N LEU A 104 -12.39 10.32 -30.42
CA LEU A 104 -12.42 9.51 -31.64
C LEU A 104 -13.00 10.25 -32.85
N GLY A 105 -13.63 11.42 -32.64
CA GLY A 105 -14.25 12.23 -33.68
C GLY A 105 -14.33 13.71 -33.28
N PRO A 106 -15.03 14.56 -34.04
CA PRO A 106 -15.38 15.89 -33.56
C PRO A 106 -16.09 15.72 -32.21
N GLU A 107 -15.70 16.53 -31.22
CA GLU A 107 -16.11 16.36 -29.83
C GLU A 107 -17.60 16.03 -29.71
N PRO A 108 -17.98 14.98 -28.95
CA PRO A 108 -19.37 14.67 -28.74
C PRO A 108 -20.04 15.88 -28.09
N VAL A 109 -21.05 16.41 -28.78
CA VAL A 109 -21.89 17.49 -28.24
C VAL A 109 -22.59 16.91 -27.01
N LEU A 110 -22.25 17.43 -25.83
CA LEU A 110 -22.89 17.11 -24.55
C LEU A 110 -24.33 17.59 -24.52
#